data_AF-A0A1E7DM99-F1
#
_entry.id   AF-A0A1E7DM99-F1
#
_cell.length_a   1.000
_cell.length_b   1.000
_cell.length_c   1.000
_cell.angle_alpha   90.00
_cell.angle_beta   90.00
_cell.angle_gamma   90.00
#
_symmetry.space_group_name_H-M   'P 1'
#
loop_
_entity.id
_entity.type
_entity.pdbx_description
1 polymer ?
#
loop_
_entity_poly.entity_id
_entity_poly.type
_entity_poly.pdbx_seq_one_letter_code
_entity_poly.pdbx_strand_id
1 'polypeptide(L)'
;MIENGEHEVNIFSKTNNLINNTYSAKSVTFYRRFKSFVEKLDNQDKSLVGRMYGVYRANTAALTKYGAYEQQDVENLAMVALHTAVMGIKTKLIRNLPGFFNGVLNKMLDRFVFEEQARVLAKINAECTLLYL
;
A
#
# COMPACT_ATOMS: atom_id res chain seq x y z
N MET A 1 31.83 57.17 -24.74
CA MET A 1 30.84 56.78 -23.72
C MET A 1 30.12 55.58 -24.30
N ILE A 2 30.53 54.38 -23.87
CA ILE A 2 30.21 53.11 -24.52
C ILE A 2 29.14 52.36 -23.72
N GLU A 3 28.29 51.72 -24.52
CA GLU A 3 27.15 50.83 -24.35
C GLU A 3 27.04 49.94 -23.10
N ASN A 4 25.80 49.94 -22.58
CA ASN A 4 24.93 48.81 -22.23
C ASN A 4 25.55 47.49 -21.74
N GLY A 5 25.15 47.11 -20.52
CA GLY A 5 25.63 45.96 -19.78
C GLY A 5 25.33 44.61 -20.40
N GLU A 6 26.35 43.77 -20.40
CA GLU A 6 26.28 42.36 -20.67
C GLU A 6 25.87 41.62 -19.39
N HIS A 7 24.68 41.03 -19.43
CA HIS A 7 24.17 40.14 -18.39
C HIS A 7 24.71 38.73 -18.68
N GLU A 8 25.84 38.36 -18.08
CA GLU A 8 26.33 36.98 -18.16
C GLU A 8 25.34 36.03 -17.46
N VAL A 9 24.75 35.13 -18.24
CA VAL A 9 23.82 34.11 -17.77
C VAL A 9 24.63 32.97 -17.14
N ASN A 10 24.62 32.88 -15.80
CA ASN A 10 25.24 31.78 -15.07
C ASN A 10 24.44 30.48 -15.26
N ILE A 11 24.70 29.77 -16.36
CA ILE A 11 24.17 28.45 -16.68
C ILE A 11 25.29 27.41 -16.56
N PHE A 12 25.82 27.13 -15.37
CA PHE A 12 26.52 25.83 -15.16
C PHE A 12 26.74 25.39 -13.71
N SER A 13 25.77 25.62 -12.82
CA SER A 13 25.85 25.13 -11.43
C SER A 13 24.63 24.32 -10.97
N LYS A 14 23.88 23.72 -11.92
CA LYS A 14 22.71 22.86 -11.64
C LYS A 14 22.93 21.37 -11.95
N THR A 15 24.17 20.89 -11.87
CA THR A 15 24.53 19.49 -12.13
C THR A 15 25.01 18.75 -10.88
N ASN A 16 24.51 19.08 -9.68
CA ASN A 16 24.95 18.44 -8.43
C ASN A 16 23.84 17.80 -7.58
N ASN A 17 22.75 17.31 -8.18
CA ASN A 17 21.77 16.46 -7.45
C ASN A 17 21.31 15.23 -8.24
N LEU A 18 22.07 14.78 -9.23
CA LEU A 18 21.81 13.53 -9.96
C LEU A 18 22.82 12.43 -9.60
N ILE A 19 23.15 12.30 -8.31
CA ILE A 19 23.84 11.10 -7.81
C ILE A 19 22.75 10.13 -7.38
N ASN A 20 22.28 9.35 -8.36
CA ASN A 20 21.46 8.17 -8.16
C ASN A 20 22.27 7.12 -7.40
N ASN A 21 22.14 7.14 -6.07
CA ASN A 21 22.66 6.08 -5.22
C ASN A 21 21.76 4.84 -5.36
N THR A 22 22.01 4.05 -6.40
CA THR A 22 21.36 2.77 -6.74
C THR A 22 21.46 1.69 -5.64
N TYR A 23 22.15 1.94 -4.52
CA TYR A 23 22.34 0.98 -3.42
C TYR A 23 22.00 1.49 -2.01
N SER A 24 21.34 2.65 -1.88
CA SER A 24 20.62 2.99 -0.65
C SER A 24 19.13 2.85 -0.94
N ALA A 25 18.66 1.60 -1.06
CA ALA A 25 17.24 1.31 -1.16
C ALA A 25 16.59 1.67 0.18
N LYS A 26 16.32 2.95 0.38
CA LYS A 26 15.47 3.47 1.46
C LYS A 26 14.17 2.69 1.32
N SER A 27 13.92 1.75 2.24
CA SER A 27 12.77 0.85 2.17
C SER A 27 11.53 1.69 1.88
N VAL A 28 10.93 1.49 0.72
CA VAL A 28 9.79 2.31 0.30
C VAL A 28 8.65 1.96 1.24
N THR A 29 8.27 2.90 2.12
CA THR A 29 7.20 2.67 3.08
C THR A 29 5.93 2.22 2.38
N PHE A 30 5.13 1.39 3.05
CA PHE A 30 3.85 0.94 2.50
C PHE A 30 2.98 2.10 2.02
N TYR A 31 2.86 3.17 2.83
CA TYR A 31 2.16 4.37 2.42
C TYR A 31 2.66 4.94 1.11
N ARG A 32 3.98 4.96 0.87
CA ARG A 32 4.54 5.48 -0.39
C ARG A 32 4.22 4.57 -1.57
N ARG A 33 4.25 3.24 -1.39
CA ARG A 33 3.82 2.26 -2.42
C ARG A 33 2.34 2.43 -2.75
N PHE A 34 1.51 2.48 -1.72
CA PHE A 34 0.06 2.69 -1.81
C PHE A 34 -0.30 4.00 -2.51
N LYS A 35 0.28 5.11 -2.05
CA LYS A 35 0.09 6.44 -2.62
C LYS A 35 0.49 6.46 -4.09
N SER A 36 1.69 5.96 -4.42
CA SER A 36 2.17 5.93 -5.80
C SER A 36 1.28 5.11 -6.72
N PHE A 37 0.60 4.08 -6.20
CA PHE A 37 -0.35 3.29 -6.97
C PHE A 37 -1.65 4.05 -7.23
N VAL A 38 -2.23 4.68 -6.20
CA VAL A 38 -3.48 5.43 -6.33
C VAL A 38 -3.30 6.68 -7.19
N GLU A 39 -2.14 7.37 -7.10
CA GLU A 39 -1.84 8.55 -7.92
C GLU A 39 -1.67 8.22 -9.41
N LYS A 40 -1.36 6.96 -9.77
CA LYS A 40 -1.30 6.51 -11.17
C LYS A 40 -2.69 6.24 -11.77
N LEU A 41 -3.76 6.34 -10.99
CA LEU A 41 -5.11 6.19 -11.51
C LEU A 41 -5.53 7.51 -12.17
N ASP A 42 -5.85 7.44 -13.47
CA ASP A 42 -6.28 8.61 -14.22
C ASP A 42 -7.51 9.28 -13.59
N ASN A 43 -7.50 10.62 -13.62
CA ASN A 43 -8.61 11.48 -13.21
C ASN A 43 -9.06 11.32 -11.74
N GLN A 44 -8.17 10.91 -10.83
CA GLN A 44 -8.49 10.82 -9.41
C GLN A 44 -8.09 12.07 -8.62
N ASP A 45 -8.99 12.51 -7.74
CA ASP A 45 -8.75 13.60 -6.81
C ASP A 45 -7.61 13.26 -5.84
N LYS A 46 -6.74 14.23 -5.52
CA LYS A 46 -5.68 14.10 -4.50
C LYS A 46 -6.23 13.66 -3.15
N SER A 47 -7.49 13.97 -2.85
CA SER A 47 -8.19 13.51 -1.64
C SER A 47 -8.42 11.99 -1.59
N LEU A 48 -8.37 11.30 -2.74
CA LEU A 48 -8.66 9.87 -2.85
C LEU A 48 -7.65 9.03 -2.07
N VAL A 49 -6.35 9.36 -2.17
CA VAL A 49 -5.29 8.66 -1.46
C VAL A 49 -5.58 8.64 0.04
N GLY A 50 -5.91 9.80 0.61
CA GLY A 50 -6.22 9.94 2.03
C GLY A 50 -7.45 9.12 2.44
N ARG A 51 -8.52 9.15 1.64
CA ARG A 51 -9.73 8.37 1.89
C ARG A 51 -9.47 6.86 1.87
N MET A 52 -8.80 6.36 0.82
CA MET A 52 -8.50 4.94 0.70
C MET A 52 -7.51 4.47 1.77
N TYR A 53 -6.51 5.29 2.11
CA TYR A 53 -5.57 4.97 3.17
C TYR A 53 -6.23 5.00 4.56
N GLY A 54 -7.20 5.89 4.77
CA GLY A 54 -8.04 5.90 5.97
C GLY A 54 -8.82 4.60 6.14
N VAL A 55 -9.42 4.09 5.07
CA VAL A 55 -10.10 2.77 5.05
C VAL A 55 -9.13 1.65 5.43
N TYR A 56 -7.93 1.64 4.83
CA TYR A 56 -6.88 0.69 5.20
C TYR A 56 -6.58 0.72 6.69
N ARG A 57 -6.32 1.91 7.25
CA ARG A 57 -5.98 2.06 8.67
C ARG A 57 -7.11 1.60 9.58
N ALA A 58 -8.36 1.91 9.23
CA ALA A 58 -9.52 1.52 10.03
C ALA A 58 -9.65 -0.01 10.15
N ASN A 59 -9.51 -0.73 9.03
CA ASN A 59 -9.66 -2.19 9.00
C ASN A 59 -8.45 -2.93 9.59
N THR A 60 -7.25 -2.38 9.45
CA THR A 60 -6.00 -3.07 9.84
C THR A 60 -5.50 -2.70 11.24
N ALA A 61 -6.02 -1.63 11.85
CA ALA A 61 -5.60 -1.19 13.18
C ALA A 61 -5.81 -2.29 14.23
N ALA A 62 -6.96 -2.97 14.23
CA ALA A 62 -7.23 -4.04 15.21
C ALA A 62 -6.29 -5.25 15.04
N LEU A 63 -5.94 -5.59 13.79
CA LEU A 63 -5.12 -6.75 13.46
C LEU A 63 -3.64 -6.56 13.81
N THR A 64 -3.16 -5.32 13.67
CA THR A 64 -1.75 -4.98 13.89
C THR A 64 -1.45 -4.48 15.31
N LYS A 65 -2.43 -3.87 15.99
CA LYS A 65 -2.23 -3.22 17.31
C LYS A 65 -1.67 -4.15 18.39
N TYR A 66 -2.10 -5.41 18.42
CA TYR A 66 -1.66 -6.39 19.43
C TYR A 66 -0.59 -7.35 18.91
N GLY A 67 -0.04 -7.10 17.72
CA GLY A 67 0.93 -8.01 17.09
C GLY A 67 0.34 -9.38 16.74
N ALA A 68 -1.00 -9.48 16.63
CA ALA A 68 -1.67 -10.74 16.28
C ALA A 68 -1.31 -11.22 14.87
N TYR A 69 -0.94 -10.28 13.99
CA TYR A 69 -0.52 -10.54 12.63
C TYR A 69 0.70 -9.70 12.26
N GLU A 70 1.56 -10.25 11.40
CA GLU A 70 2.69 -9.49 10.87
C GLU A 70 2.18 -8.34 10.01
N GLN A 71 2.74 -7.14 10.26
CA GLN A 71 2.36 -5.95 9.51
C GLN A 71 2.58 -6.12 8.00
N GLN A 72 3.63 -6.83 7.60
CA GLN A 72 3.95 -7.05 6.20
C GLN A 72 2.87 -7.86 5.47
N ASP A 73 2.30 -8.88 6.10
CA ASP A 73 1.23 -9.70 5.51
C ASP A 73 -0.04 -8.88 5.31
N VAL A 74 -0.41 -8.09 6.32
CA VAL A 74 -1.56 -7.19 6.27
C VAL A 74 -1.39 -6.13 5.18
N GLU A 75 -0.19 -5.56 5.05
CA GLU A 75 0.15 -4.60 4.00
C GLU A 75 0.09 -5.23 2.59
N ASN A 76 0.61 -6.44 2.43
CA ASN A 76 0.56 -7.16 1.16
C ASN A 76 -0.88 -7.45 0.74
N LEU A 77 -1.71 -7.91 1.68
CA LEU A 77 -3.12 -8.17 1.42
C LEU A 77 -3.86 -6.88 1.05
N ALA A 78 -3.55 -5.77 1.71
CA ALA A 78 -4.09 -4.47 1.37
C ALA A 78 -3.70 -4.00 -0.04
N MET A 79 -2.47 -4.26 -0.49
CA MET A 79 -2.08 -4.00 -1.88
C MET A 79 -2.88 -4.86 -2.86
N VAL A 80 -3.03 -6.16 -2.59
CA VAL A 80 -3.82 -7.06 -3.46
C VAL A 80 -5.27 -6.59 -3.54
N ALA A 81 -5.89 -6.24 -2.40
CA ALA A 81 -7.23 -5.68 -2.35
C ALA A 81 -7.36 -4.39 -3.18
N LEU A 82 -6.35 -3.52 -3.11
CA LEU A 82 -6.31 -2.27 -3.87
C LEU A 82 -6.24 -2.54 -5.38
N HIS A 83 -5.40 -3.48 -5.82
CA HIS A 83 -5.34 -3.91 -7.21
C HIS A 83 -6.68 -4.48 -7.69
N THR A 84 -7.30 -5.37 -6.91
CA THR A 84 -8.62 -5.94 -7.22
C THR A 84 -9.69 -4.87 -7.30
N ALA A 85 -9.70 -3.89 -6.38
CA ALA A 85 -10.64 -2.79 -6.40
C ALA A 85 -10.50 -1.95 -7.68
N VAL A 86 -9.26 -1.60 -8.06
CA VAL A 86 -8.98 -0.84 -9.28
C VAL A 86 -9.36 -1.60 -10.55
N MET A 87 -9.05 -2.89 -10.64
CA MET A 87 -9.48 -3.71 -11.76
C MET A 87 -11.00 -3.84 -11.83
N GLY A 88 -11.67 -3.90 -10.68
CA GLY A 88 -13.12 -3.91 -10.57
C GLY A 88 -13.76 -2.64 -11.13
N ILE A 89 -13.23 -1.45 -10.80
CA ILE A 89 -13.79 -0.19 -11.31
C ILE A 89 -13.54 0.03 -12.81
N LYS A 90 -12.47 -0.57 -13.36
CA LYS A 90 -12.19 -0.52 -14.80
C LYS A 90 -13.14 -1.42 -15.59
N THR A 91 -13.61 -2.50 -14.99
CA THR A 91 -14.47 -3.51 -15.64
C THR A 91 -15.95 -3.31 -15.37
N LYS A 92 -16.31 -2.59 -14.30
CA LYS A 92 -17.70 -2.37 -13.86
C LYS A 92 -17.96 -0.89 -13.58
N LEU A 93 -19.21 -0.45 -13.72
CA LEU A 93 -19.64 0.92 -13.40
C LEU A 93 -19.72 1.15 -11.88
N ILE A 94 -18.58 1.18 -11.21
CA ILE A 94 -18.47 1.43 -9.77
C ILE A 94 -18.17 2.91 -9.56
N ARG A 95 -19.11 3.65 -8.97
CA ARG A 95 -18.99 5.10 -8.72
C ARG A 95 -18.15 5.44 -7.48
N ASN A 96 -18.03 4.52 -6.52
CA ASN A 96 -17.37 4.74 -5.24
C ASN A 96 -16.21 3.76 -5.04
N LEU A 97 -15.01 4.14 -5.49
CA LEU A 97 -13.80 3.33 -5.32
C LEU A 97 -13.42 3.09 -3.84
N PRO A 98 -13.39 4.10 -2.94
CA PRO A 98 -13.10 3.86 -1.53
C PRO A 98 -14.06 2.87 -0.86
N GLY A 99 -15.36 3.00 -1.14
CA GLY A 99 -16.37 2.08 -0.60
C GLY A 99 -16.21 0.66 -1.15
N PHE A 100 -15.92 0.53 -2.44
CA PHE A 100 -15.67 -0.78 -3.03
C PHE A 100 -14.39 -1.43 -2.48
N PHE A 101 -13.31 -0.65 -2.36
CA PHE A 101 -12.06 -1.08 -1.73
C PHE A 101 -12.28 -1.55 -0.30
N ASN A 102 -13.08 -0.84 0.50
CA ASN A 102 -13.43 -1.27 1.86
C ASN A 102 -14.03 -2.68 1.87
N GLY A 103 -15.01 -2.95 1.01
CA GLY A 103 -15.66 -4.26 0.93
C GLY A 103 -14.72 -5.37 0.46
N VAL A 104 -13.83 -5.09 -0.49
CA VAL A 104 -12.82 -6.04 -0.96
C VAL A 104 -11.80 -6.34 0.14
N LEU A 105 -11.27 -5.30 0.78
CA LEU A 105 -10.29 -5.42 1.85
C LEU A 105 -10.85 -6.21 3.03
N ASN A 106 -12.07 -5.89 3.47
CA ASN A 106 -12.70 -6.59 4.59
C ASN A 106 -12.84 -8.09 4.31
N LYS A 107 -13.35 -8.47 3.13
CA LYS A 107 -13.47 -9.88 2.74
C LYS A 107 -12.13 -10.61 2.67
N MET A 108 -11.09 -9.94 2.19
CA MET A 108 -9.75 -10.53 2.14
C MET A 108 -9.19 -10.73 3.55
N LEU A 109 -9.34 -9.75 4.45
CA LEU A 109 -8.90 -9.85 5.83
C LEU A 109 -9.66 -10.92 6.61
N ASP A 110 -10.99 -10.98 6.48
CA ASP A 110 -11.82 -12.01 7.13
C ASP A 110 -11.38 -13.41 6.71
N ARG A 111 -11.15 -13.60 5.41
CA ARG A 111 -10.65 -14.87 4.87
C ARG A 111 -9.27 -15.21 5.41
N PHE A 112 -8.36 -14.24 5.45
CA PHE A 112 -7.01 -14.43 5.96
C PHE A 112 -7.02 -14.84 7.44
N VAL A 113 -7.82 -14.16 8.27
CA VAL A 113 -7.99 -14.47 9.69
C VAL A 113 -8.54 -15.88 9.87
N PHE A 114 -9.58 -16.24 9.10
CA PHE A 114 -10.21 -17.56 9.18
C PHE A 114 -9.26 -18.69 8.75
N GLU A 115 -8.52 -18.50 7.66
CA GLU A 115 -7.52 -19.47 7.19
C GLU A 115 -6.40 -19.68 8.21
N GLU A 116 -5.93 -18.61 8.85
CA GLU A 116 -4.88 -18.71 9.86
C GLU A 116 -5.36 -19.42 11.12
N GLN A 117 -6.57 -19.12 11.59
CA GLN A 117 -7.18 -19.84 12.71
C GLN A 117 -7.35 -21.34 12.42
N ALA A 118 -7.79 -21.68 11.21
CA ALA A 118 -7.94 -23.09 10.80
C ALA A 118 -6.60 -23.83 10.80
N ARG A 119 -5.50 -23.18 10.35
CA ARG A 119 -4.15 -23.76 10.39
C ARG A 119 -3.67 -24.01 11.81
N VAL A 120 -3.86 -23.05 12.71
CA VAL A 120 -3.48 -23.20 14.13
C VAL A 120 -4.23 -24.36 14.77
N LEU A 121 -5.54 -24.46 14.54
CA LEU A 121 -6.35 -25.57 15.05
C LEU A 121 -5.90 -26.94 14.50
N ALA A 122 -5.60 -27.01 13.21
CA ALA A 122 -5.10 -28.23 12.58
C ALA A 122 -3.75 -28.68 13.19
N LYS A 123 -2.86 -27.73 13.48
CA LYS A 123 -1.57 -28.01 14.11
C LYS A 123 -1.73 -28.54 15.53
N ILE A 124 -2.58 -27.90 16.34
CA ILE A 124 -2.89 -28.37 17.70
C ILE A 124 -3.45 -29.79 17.66
N ASN A 125 -4.38 -30.07 16.74
CA ASN A 125 -4.96 -31.40 16.62
C ASN A 125 -3.93 -32.47 16.23
N ALA A 126 -2.99 -32.14 15.34
CA ALA A 126 -1.89 -33.04 14.96
C ALA A 126 -0.94 -33.33 16.13
N GLU A 127 -0.57 -32.30 16.91
CA GLU A 127 0.28 -32.45 18.09
C GLU A 127 -0.41 -33.26 19.20
N CYS A 128 -1.71 -33.03 19.45
CA CYS A 128 -2.47 -33.83 20.41
C CYS A 128 -2.58 -35.30 19.97
N THR A 129 -2.78 -35.58 18.68
CA THR A 129 -2.90 -36.96 18.18
C THR A 129 -1.60 -37.76 18.38
N LEU A 130 -0.43 -37.11 18.28
CA LEU A 130 0.87 -37.73 18.52
C LEU A 130 1.18 -38.00 20.00
N LEU A 131 0.50 -37.34 20.93
CA LEU A 131 0.67 -37.56 22.38
C LEU A 131 -0.18 -38.71 22.93
N TYR A 132 -1.13 -39.22 22.14
CA TYR A 132 -2.03 -40.32 22.52
C TYR A 132 -1.72 -41.64 21.77
N LEU A 133 -0.62 -41.69 21.01
CA LEU A 133 -0.03 -42.90 20.40
C LEU A 133 1.29 -43.22 21.11
#